data_AF-K9W4L6-F1
#
_entry.id   AF-K9W4L6-F1
#
_cell.length_a   1.000
_cell.length_b   1.000
_cell.length_c   1.000
_cell.angle_alpha   90.00
_cell.angle_beta   90.00
_cell.angle_gamma   90.00
#
_symmetry.space_group_name_H-M   'P 1'
#
loop_
_entity.id
_entity.type
_entity.pdbx_description
1 polymer ?
#
loop_
_entity_poly.entity_id
_entity_poly.type
_entity_poly.pdbx_seq_one_letter_code
_entity_poly.pdbx_strand_id
1 'polypeptide(L)'
;MPELKWYIILIIVLSLLISGAIGAIIHYFFYKYQHRTQPIGRRVDVFPKFEDLQDASCLRTQLKIAYGDRSYEYDEVTIAQIQLSNQGDRDFDEFKMGITLSAGNTAIYIEAQSPDRQHQVQQLTPVNCKNPESEIDFILRPFNKTDTYSLRLLMVSNEQSQEAEKIEFSSPESVRFVHLPTTTEVLQEAARSASLGVGPFNISLGG
;
A
#
# COMPACT_ATOMS: atom_id res chain seq x y z
N MET A 1 45.98 -44.98 29.32
CA MET A 1 44.71 -44.30 28.98
C MET A 1 44.68 -43.01 29.79
N PRO A 2 44.71 -41.82 29.16
CA PRO A 2 44.69 -40.57 29.91
C PRO A 2 43.32 -40.42 30.60
N GLU A 3 43.33 -40.29 31.92
CA GLU A 3 42.11 -39.98 32.68
C GLU A 3 41.59 -38.61 32.25
N LEU A 4 40.46 -38.62 31.55
CA LEU A 4 39.78 -37.41 31.11
C LEU A 4 39.30 -36.66 32.35
N LYS A 5 39.97 -35.54 32.67
CA LYS A 5 39.71 -34.82 33.91
C LYS A 5 38.34 -34.14 33.85
N TRP A 6 37.46 -34.45 34.80
CA TRP A 6 36.07 -33.97 34.87
C TRP A 6 35.91 -32.45 34.74
N TYR A 7 36.89 -31.66 35.21
CA TYR A 7 36.85 -30.20 35.07
C TYR A 7 36.89 -29.73 33.61
N ILE A 8 37.48 -30.51 32.70
CA ILE A 8 37.51 -30.17 31.26
C ILE A 8 36.11 -30.27 30.67
N ILE A 9 35.35 -31.30 31.03
CA ILE A 9 33.94 -31.45 30.62
C ILE A 9 33.12 -30.28 31.14
N LEU A 10 33.31 -29.91 32.42
CA LEU A 10 32.59 -28.79 33.03
C LEU A 10 32.86 -27.46 32.29
N ILE A 11 34.11 -27.16 31.95
CA ILE A 11 34.47 -25.94 31.21
C ILE A 11 33.85 -25.93 29.81
N ILE A 12 33.83 -27.07 29.11
CA ILE A 12 33.21 -27.19 27.79
C ILE A 12 31.70 -26.94 27.88
N VAL A 13 31.03 -27.52 28.88
CA VAL A 13 29.59 -27.31 29.07
C VAL A 13 29.31 -25.84 29.42
N LEU A 14 30.12 -25.24 30.31
CA LEU A 14 29.94 -23.84 30.70
C LEU A 14 30.14 -22.88 29.54
N SER A 15 31.16 -23.11 28.70
CA SER A 15 31.41 -22.28 27.52
C SER A 15 30.29 -22.42 26.47
N LEU A 16 29.72 -23.62 26.32
CA LEU A 16 28.56 -23.85 25.45
C LEU A 16 27.31 -23.09 25.95
N LEU A 17 27.07 -23.09 27.26
CA LEU A 17 25.96 -22.35 27.86
C LEU A 17 26.16 -20.83 27.73
N ILE A 18 27.37 -20.32 27.97
CA ILE A 18 27.66 -18.88 27.85
C ILE A 18 27.56 -18.40 26.40
N SER A 19 28.09 -19.17 25.44
CA SER A 19 27.99 -18.85 24.01
C SER A 19 26.54 -18.89 23.50
N GLY A 20 25.74 -19.88 23.95
CA GLY A 20 24.32 -19.95 23.63
C GLY A 20 23.52 -18.76 24.19
N ALA A 21 23.80 -18.36 25.44
CA ALA A 21 23.13 -17.23 26.08
C ALA A 21 23.44 -15.90 25.38
N ILE A 22 24.70 -15.66 25.02
CA ILE A 22 25.10 -14.43 24.29
C ILE A 22 24.45 -14.40 22.90
N GLY A 23 24.41 -15.52 22.19
CA GLY A 23 23.74 -15.62 20.90
C GLY A 23 22.26 -15.27 20.97
N ALA A 24 21.55 -15.77 22.00
CA ALA A 24 20.14 -15.46 22.21
C ALA A 24 19.90 -13.97 22.50
N ILE A 25 20.77 -13.33 23.29
CA ILE A 25 20.68 -11.89 23.60
C ILE A 25 20.87 -11.06 22.32
N ILE A 26 21.90 -11.36 21.51
CA ILE A 26 22.17 -10.66 20.25
C ILE A 26 20.97 -10.81 19.30
N HIS A 27 20.46 -12.03 19.14
CA HIS A 27 19.29 -12.31 18.31
C HIS A 27 18.07 -11.52 18.79
N TYR A 28 17.83 -11.46 20.10
CA TYR A 28 16.73 -10.67 20.66
C TYR A 28 16.87 -9.16 20.38
N PHE A 29 18.07 -8.60 20.51
CA PHE A 29 18.32 -7.20 20.16
C PHE A 29 18.13 -6.93 18.66
N PHE A 30 18.65 -7.80 17.81
CA PHE A 30 18.49 -7.71 16.35
C PHE A 30 17.02 -7.81 15.95
N TYR A 31 16.32 -8.81 16.47
CA TYR A 31 14.87 -8.99 16.28
C TYR A 31 14.11 -7.74 16.72
N LYS A 32 14.37 -7.24 17.94
CA LYS A 32 13.70 -6.04 18.46
C LYS A 32 14.00 -4.79 17.65
N TYR A 33 15.20 -4.65 17.09
CA TYR A 33 15.58 -3.52 16.24
C TYR A 33 14.89 -3.59 14.87
N GLN A 34 14.88 -4.77 14.24
CA GLN A 34 14.29 -4.98 12.93
C GLN A 34 12.75 -4.85 12.95
N HIS A 35 12.10 -5.22 14.06
CA HIS A 35 10.64 -5.15 14.23
C HIS A 35 10.15 -3.80 14.79
N ARG A 36 11.00 -2.76 14.81
CA ARG A 36 10.55 -1.40 15.17
C ARG A 36 9.66 -0.77 14.10
N THR A 37 9.91 -1.11 12.83
CA THR A 37 9.17 -0.56 11.69
C THR A 37 8.14 -1.57 11.21
N GLN A 38 6.86 -1.21 11.30
CA GLN A 38 5.79 -2.12 10.92
C GLN A 38 5.46 -2.04 9.43
N PRO A 39 5.30 -3.18 8.74
CA PRO A 39 4.86 -3.17 7.36
C PRO A 39 3.36 -2.84 7.29
N ILE A 40 3.02 -1.85 6.47
CA ILE A 40 1.64 -1.57 6.08
C ILE A 40 1.52 -1.86 4.60
N GLY A 41 0.70 -2.84 4.27
CA GLY A 41 0.41 -3.17 2.89
C GLY A 41 -0.38 -2.04 2.24
N ARG A 42 0.05 -1.59 1.06
CA ARG A 42 -0.69 -0.65 0.22
C ARG A 42 -0.89 -1.26 -1.17
N ARG A 43 -2.11 -1.19 -1.68
CA ARG A 43 -2.43 -1.42 -3.10
C ARG A 43 -2.97 -0.12 -3.66
N VAL A 44 -2.52 0.25 -4.85
CA VAL A 44 -3.03 1.40 -5.58
C VAL A 44 -3.43 0.92 -6.96
N ASP A 45 -4.72 0.91 -7.24
CA ASP A 45 -5.29 0.65 -8.56
C ASP A 45 -5.75 1.99 -9.13
N VAL A 46 -5.05 2.46 -10.17
CA VAL A 46 -5.43 3.68 -10.91
C VAL A 46 -6.21 3.23 -12.14
N PHE A 47 -7.48 3.62 -12.22
CA PHE A 47 -8.30 3.35 -13.38
C PHE A 47 -8.11 4.50 -14.36
N PRO A 48 -7.47 4.26 -15.52
CA PRO A 48 -7.15 5.32 -16.45
C PRO A 48 -8.42 6.03 -16.92
N LYS A 49 -8.21 7.26 -17.39
CA LYS A 49 -9.18 8.11 -18.06
C LYS A 49 -10.03 7.28 -19.04
N PHE A 50 -11.25 7.72 -19.32
CA PHE A 50 -11.95 7.26 -20.52
C PHE A 50 -11.00 7.49 -21.69
N GLU A 51 -10.42 6.42 -22.23
CA GLU A 51 -9.49 6.55 -23.35
C GLU A 51 -10.23 7.27 -24.46
N ASP A 52 -9.69 8.42 -24.89
CA ASP A 52 -10.08 8.99 -26.15
C ASP A 52 -9.93 7.86 -27.16
N LEU A 53 -11.05 7.41 -27.72
CA LEU A 53 -11.07 6.49 -28.84
C LEU A 53 -10.10 7.09 -29.86
N GLN A 54 -8.92 6.49 -30.02
CA GLN A 54 -7.74 7.10 -30.65
C GLN A 54 -7.96 7.53 -32.12
N ASP A 55 -9.14 7.25 -32.70
CA ASP A 55 -9.55 7.65 -34.05
C ASP A 55 -10.66 8.72 -34.10
N ALA A 56 -11.17 9.22 -32.98
CA ALA A 56 -12.23 10.24 -32.95
C ALA A 56 -11.69 11.61 -32.49
N SER A 57 -10.77 12.20 -33.27
CA SER A 57 -10.09 13.47 -32.94
C SER A 57 -10.99 14.71 -32.80
N CYS A 58 -12.32 14.56 -32.83
CA CYS A 58 -13.29 15.63 -32.73
C CYS A 58 -14.13 15.60 -31.43
N LEU A 59 -13.99 14.58 -30.58
CA LEU A 59 -14.77 14.44 -29.36
C LEU A 59 -13.90 14.72 -28.13
N ARG A 60 -14.13 15.86 -27.47
CA ARG A 60 -13.56 16.15 -26.14
C ARG A 60 -14.53 15.64 -25.09
N THR A 61 -14.11 14.66 -24.29
CA THR A 61 -14.91 14.21 -23.14
C THR A 61 -14.73 15.19 -21.99
N GLN A 62 -15.83 15.71 -21.44
CA GLN A 62 -15.81 16.58 -20.26
C GLN A 62 -16.72 15.98 -19.19
N LEU A 63 -16.19 15.85 -17.97
CA LEU A 63 -16.96 15.38 -16.83
C LEU A 63 -17.56 16.58 -16.09
N LYS A 64 -18.88 16.58 -15.97
CA LYS A 64 -19.62 17.60 -15.22
C LYS A 64 -20.07 17.03 -13.88
N ILE A 65 -19.53 17.58 -12.79
CA ILE A 65 -19.85 17.17 -11.42
C ILE A 65 -20.70 18.25 -10.76
N ALA A 66 -21.88 17.87 -10.28
CA ALA A 66 -22.72 18.74 -9.48
C ALA A 66 -22.37 18.61 -8.00
N TYR A 67 -22.06 19.73 -7.33
CA TYR A 67 -21.79 19.79 -5.90
C TYR A 67 -22.56 20.96 -5.28
N GLY A 68 -23.61 20.63 -4.52
CA GLY A 68 -24.60 21.62 -4.07
C GLY A 68 -25.34 22.24 -5.26
N ASP A 69 -25.46 23.57 -5.26
CA ASP A 69 -26.12 24.33 -6.34
C ASP A 69 -25.18 24.72 -7.50
N ARG A 70 -23.94 24.22 -7.49
CA ARG A 70 -22.92 24.54 -8.49
C ARG A 70 -22.53 23.31 -9.28
N SER A 71 -22.15 23.56 -10.53
CA SER A 71 -21.57 22.54 -11.39
C SER A 71 -20.13 22.90 -11.72
N TYR A 72 -19.27 21.91 -11.61
CA TYR A 72 -17.85 21.98 -11.95
C TYR A 72 -17.61 21.09 -13.16
N GLU A 73 -16.79 21.57 -14.08
CA GLU A 73 -16.45 20.87 -15.33
C GLU A 73 -14.95 20.59 -15.33
N TYR A 74 -14.61 19.33 -15.59
CA TYR A 74 -13.24 18.84 -15.60
C TYR A 74 -13.00 18.06 -16.89
N ASP A 75 -11.86 18.30 -17.53
CA ASP A 75 -11.50 17.59 -18.76
C ASP A 75 -10.92 16.21 -18.46
N GLU A 76 -10.09 16.13 -17.43
CA GLU A 76 -9.36 14.92 -17.09
C GLU A 76 -9.63 14.52 -15.65
N VAL A 77 -10.37 13.41 -15.49
CA VAL A 77 -10.70 12.86 -14.18
C VAL A 77 -10.27 11.41 -14.12
N THR A 78 -9.44 11.10 -13.13
CA THR A 78 -8.95 9.75 -12.87
C THR A 78 -9.48 9.25 -11.53
N ILE A 79 -9.81 7.96 -11.46
CA ILE A 79 -10.23 7.31 -10.20
C ILE A 79 -9.07 6.48 -9.70
N ALA A 80 -8.58 6.79 -8.49
CA ALA A 80 -7.62 5.96 -7.79
C ALA A 80 -8.32 5.21 -6.65
N GLN A 81 -8.20 3.88 -6.64
CA GLN A 81 -8.60 3.06 -5.52
C GLN A 81 -7.35 2.64 -4.74
N ILE A 82 -7.35 2.98 -3.47
CA ILE A 82 -6.28 2.66 -2.53
C ILE A 82 -6.83 1.64 -1.55
N GLN A 83 -6.07 0.58 -1.31
CA GLN A 83 -6.34 -0.36 -0.22
C GLN A 83 -5.15 -0.36 0.74
N LEU A 84 -5.43 -0.31 2.03
CA LEU A 84 -4.45 -0.31 3.09
C LEU A 84 -4.73 -1.46 4.04
N SER A 85 -3.71 -2.26 4.33
CA SER A 85 -3.83 -3.33 5.32
C SER A 85 -2.67 -3.32 6.31
N ASN A 86 -2.99 -3.55 7.57
CA ASN A 86 -1.98 -3.73 8.59
C ASN A 86 -1.39 -5.14 8.45
N GLN A 87 -0.16 -5.23 7.93
CA GLN A 87 0.60 -6.48 7.81
C GLN A 87 1.57 -6.69 8.99
N GLY A 88 1.57 -5.76 9.96
CA GLY A 88 2.38 -5.83 11.16
C GLY A 88 1.81 -6.79 12.20
N ASP A 89 2.52 -6.89 13.32
CA ASP A 89 2.15 -7.73 14.45
C ASP A 89 1.50 -6.96 15.60
N ARG A 90 1.24 -5.66 15.43
CA ARG A 90 0.53 -4.86 16.44
C ARG A 90 -0.60 -4.10 15.79
N ASP A 91 -1.64 -3.94 16.58
CA ASP A 91 -2.78 -3.10 16.25
C ASP A 91 -2.46 -1.64 16.61
N PHE A 92 -3.13 -0.71 15.95
CA PHE A 92 -3.12 0.69 16.33
C PHE A 92 -4.52 1.09 16.77
N ASP A 93 -4.67 1.66 17.96
CA ASP A 93 -5.94 2.30 18.36
C ASP A 93 -6.27 3.45 17.41
N GLU A 94 -5.22 4.13 16.95
CA GLU A 94 -5.27 5.24 16.01
C GLU A 94 -4.07 5.18 15.07
N PHE A 95 -4.32 5.09 13.76
CA PHE A 95 -3.28 5.14 12.74
C PHE A 95 -3.43 6.40 11.89
N LYS A 96 -2.41 7.26 11.92
CA LYS A 96 -2.35 8.50 11.12
C LYS A 96 -1.55 8.28 9.86
N MET A 97 -2.07 8.79 8.75
CA MET A 97 -1.37 8.74 7.47
C MET A 97 -1.69 9.94 6.59
N GLY A 98 -0.72 10.30 5.76
CA GLY A 98 -0.88 11.29 4.70
C GLY A 98 -0.80 10.61 3.33
N ILE A 99 -1.57 11.14 2.39
CA ILE A 99 -1.48 10.83 0.97
C ILE A 99 -1.06 12.10 0.25
N THR A 100 0.00 12.02 -0.54
CA THR A 100 0.46 13.11 -1.38
C THR A 100 0.31 12.71 -2.84
N LEU A 101 -0.46 13.50 -3.60
CA LEU A 101 -0.63 13.35 -5.03
C LEU A 101 0.47 14.10 -5.77
N SER A 102 1.20 13.43 -6.66
CA SER A 102 2.30 14.04 -7.40
C SER A 102 1.82 14.93 -8.55
N ALA A 103 2.74 15.76 -9.05
CA ALA A 103 2.69 16.36 -10.38
C ALA A 103 1.44 17.24 -10.65
N GLY A 104 1.02 18.02 -9.66
CA GLY A 104 -0.10 18.96 -9.79
C GLY A 104 -1.47 18.29 -9.84
N ASN A 105 -1.55 16.98 -9.58
CA ASN A 105 -2.81 16.29 -9.38
C ASN A 105 -3.44 16.73 -8.06
N THR A 106 -4.76 16.90 -8.07
CA THR A 106 -5.51 17.24 -6.87
C THR A 106 -6.72 16.33 -6.73
N ALA A 107 -7.07 15.94 -5.51
CA ALA A 107 -8.32 15.25 -5.25
C ALA A 107 -9.44 16.27 -5.18
N ILE A 108 -10.59 15.92 -5.74
CA ILE A 108 -11.84 16.71 -5.66
C ILE A 108 -12.92 15.99 -4.84
N TYR A 109 -12.77 14.69 -4.65
CA TYR A 109 -13.69 13.88 -3.85
C TYR A 109 -12.98 12.64 -3.32
N ILE A 110 -13.33 12.25 -2.09
CA ILE A 110 -12.77 11.09 -1.42
C ILE A 110 -13.92 10.33 -0.76
N GLU A 111 -13.98 9.04 -1.05
CA GLU A 111 -14.87 8.10 -0.39
C GLU A 111 -14.01 7.12 0.41
N ALA A 112 -14.24 7.06 1.71
CA ALA A 112 -13.55 6.13 2.60
C ALA A 112 -14.49 5.02 3.02
N GLN A 113 -14.05 3.78 2.85
CA GLN A 113 -14.76 2.59 3.29
C GLN A 113 -13.97 1.91 4.40
N SER A 114 -14.63 1.77 5.56
CA SER A 114 -14.09 1.06 6.71
C SER A 114 -14.34 -0.45 6.58
N PRO A 115 -13.50 -1.31 7.19
CA PRO A 115 -13.66 -2.77 7.17
C PRO A 115 -15.04 -3.25 7.67
N ASP A 116 -15.49 -2.67 8.79
CA ASP A 116 -16.80 -2.96 9.38
C ASP A 116 -17.36 -1.75 10.17
N ARG A 117 -18.47 -1.96 10.88
CA ARG A 117 -19.21 -0.94 11.64
C ARG A 117 -18.50 -0.40 12.89
N GLN A 118 -17.48 -1.09 13.39
CA GLN A 118 -16.67 -0.70 14.55
C GLN A 118 -15.43 0.09 14.14
N HIS A 119 -15.17 0.17 12.83
CA HIS A 119 -14.06 0.90 12.25
C HIS A 119 -14.54 2.24 11.69
N GLN A 120 -13.66 3.22 11.76
CA GLN A 120 -13.90 4.57 11.27
C GLN A 120 -12.68 5.07 10.51
N VAL A 121 -12.95 5.79 9.42
CA VAL A 121 -11.99 6.66 8.75
C VAL A 121 -12.40 8.10 8.99
N GLN A 122 -11.48 8.91 9.51
CA GLN A 122 -11.64 10.34 9.67
C GLN A 122 -10.68 11.05 8.72
N GLN A 123 -11.23 11.76 7.74
CA GLN A 123 -10.46 12.66 6.88
C GLN A 123 -10.20 13.98 7.63
N LEU A 124 -8.94 14.36 7.78
CA LEU A 124 -8.53 15.59 8.46
C LEU A 124 -8.47 16.77 7.50
N THR A 125 -8.01 16.55 6.26
CA THR A 125 -7.95 17.57 5.21
C THR A 125 -9.23 17.50 4.38
N PRO A 126 -10.20 18.42 4.53
CA PRO A 126 -11.45 18.36 3.81
C PRO A 126 -11.23 18.64 2.32
N VAL A 127 -11.65 17.72 1.47
CA VAL A 127 -11.54 17.82 0.01
C VAL A 127 -12.92 17.93 -0.62
N ASN A 128 -13.08 18.86 -1.56
CA ASN A 128 -14.29 18.98 -2.38
C ASN A 128 -13.97 19.68 -3.72
N CYS A 129 -14.94 19.71 -4.64
CA CYS A 129 -14.77 20.34 -5.96
C CYS A 129 -14.36 21.83 -5.90
N LYS A 130 -14.68 22.55 -4.82
CA LYS A 130 -14.33 23.96 -4.64
C LYS A 130 -12.91 24.14 -4.09
N ASN A 131 -12.51 23.27 -3.17
CA ASN A 131 -11.21 23.27 -2.51
C ASN A 131 -10.53 21.90 -2.78
N PRO A 132 -10.00 21.71 -3.99
CA PRO A 132 -9.23 20.52 -4.30
C PRO A 132 -7.86 20.57 -3.59
N GLU A 133 -7.37 19.42 -3.13
CA GLU A 133 -6.11 19.33 -2.37
C GLU A 133 -5.23 18.19 -2.88
N SER A 134 -3.91 18.40 -2.85
CA SER A 134 -2.91 17.38 -3.21
C SER A 134 -2.38 16.60 -2.01
N GLU A 135 -2.46 17.18 -0.81
CA GLU A 135 -2.00 16.58 0.44
C GLU A 135 -3.19 16.30 1.35
N ILE A 136 -3.42 15.03 1.66
CA ILE A 136 -4.64 14.60 2.33
C ILE A 136 -4.27 13.72 3.52
N ASP A 137 -4.65 14.17 4.71
CA ASP A 137 -4.41 13.44 5.94
C ASP A 137 -5.64 12.68 6.41
N PHE A 138 -5.41 11.47 6.92
CA PHE A 138 -6.43 10.57 7.45
C PHE A 138 -6.04 10.02 8.82
N ILE A 139 -7.06 9.69 9.60
CA ILE A 139 -6.97 8.88 10.80
C ILE A 139 -7.85 7.64 10.63
N LEU A 140 -7.26 6.46 10.81
CA LEU A 140 -7.96 5.16 10.83
C LEU A 140 -8.09 4.70 12.29
N ARG A 141 -9.29 4.31 12.73
CA ARG A 141 -9.55 3.81 14.09
C ARG A 141 -10.53 2.64 14.12
N PRO A 142 -10.26 1.55 14.87
CA PRO A 142 -8.91 1.03 15.15
C PRO A 142 -8.28 0.46 13.87
N PHE A 143 -6.96 0.42 13.74
CA PHE A 143 -6.28 -0.20 12.59
C PHE A 143 -5.64 -1.54 13.01
N ASN A 144 -6.47 -2.58 13.12
CA ASN A 144 -6.01 -3.88 13.59
C ASN A 144 -5.34 -4.68 12.48
N LYS A 145 -4.61 -5.70 12.90
CA LYS A 145 -4.00 -6.70 12.04
C LYS A 145 -5.07 -7.34 11.15
N THR A 146 -4.74 -7.54 9.88
CA THR A 146 -5.63 -8.11 8.84
C THR A 146 -6.77 -7.22 8.35
N ASP A 147 -7.07 -6.11 9.01
CA ASP A 147 -8.09 -5.19 8.53
C ASP A 147 -7.64 -4.53 7.22
N THR A 148 -8.60 -4.36 6.31
CA THR A 148 -8.36 -3.70 5.03
C THR A 148 -9.30 -2.51 4.88
N TYR A 149 -8.70 -1.33 4.84
CA TYR A 149 -9.37 -0.08 4.57
C TYR A 149 -9.29 0.23 3.07
N SER A 150 -10.36 0.77 2.50
CA SER A 150 -10.35 1.23 1.12
C SER A 150 -10.67 2.71 1.02
N LEU A 151 -9.87 3.43 0.24
CA LEU A 151 -10.09 4.82 -0.10
C LEU A 151 -10.26 4.91 -1.61
N ARG A 152 -11.30 5.59 -2.06
CA ARG A 152 -11.52 5.91 -3.47
C ARG A 152 -11.38 7.40 -3.64
N LEU A 153 -10.41 7.81 -4.44
CA LEU A 153 -10.11 9.19 -4.73
C LEU A 153 -10.55 9.51 -6.15
N LEU A 154 -11.26 10.62 -6.30
CA LEU A 154 -11.51 11.24 -7.59
C LEU A 154 -10.48 12.36 -7.76
N MET A 155 -9.59 12.18 -8.71
CA MET A 155 -8.45 13.06 -8.95
C MET A 155 -8.63 13.81 -10.26
N VAL A 156 -8.15 15.04 -10.29
CA VAL A 156 -8.08 15.87 -11.49
C VAL A 156 -6.62 16.18 -11.76
N SER A 157 -6.21 15.96 -13.00
CA SER A 157 -4.87 16.28 -13.48
C SER A 157 -4.83 17.68 -14.09
N ASN A 158 -3.73 18.38 -13.87
CA ASN A 158 -3.43 19.58 -14.63
C ASN A 158 -2.70 19.16 -15.92
N GLU A 159 -3.17 19.63 -17.08
CA GLU A 159 -2.76 19.22 -18.44
C GLU A 159 -1.23 19.27 -18.69
N GLN A 160 -0.46 19.91 -17.82
CA GLN A 160 1.00 20.06 -17.92
C GLN A 160 1.80 18.88 -17.36
N SER A 161 1.18 17.95 -16.66
CA SER A 161 1.87 16.80 -16.07
C SER A 161 1.76 15.56 -16.96
N GLN A 162 2.84 15.24 -17.67
CA GLN A 162 3.02 13.95 -18.36
C GLN A 162 3.57 12.86 -17.43
N GLU A 163 3.78 13.17 -16.14
CA GLU A 163 4.31 12.17 -15.20
C GLU A 163 3.23 11.19 -14.78
N ALA A 164 3.61 9.91 -14.70
CA ALA A 164 2.76 8.84 -14.19
C ALA A 164 2.18 9.26 -12.82
N GLU A 165 0.86 9.11 -12.67
CA GLU A 165 0.12 9.42 -11.44
C GLU A 165 0.72 8.66 -10.26
N LYS A 166 1.61 9.32 -9.51
CA LYS A 166 2.28 8.72 -8.36
C LYS A 166 1.59 9.20 -7.09
N ILE A 167 1.08 8.23 -6.34
CA ILE A 167 0.49 8.45 -5.04
C ILE A 167 1.51 8.04 -3.98
N GLU A 168 2.00 9.01 -3.22
CA GLU A 168 2.94 8.81 -2.13
C GLU A 168 2.22 8.73 -0.79
N PHE A 169 2.77 7.93 0.12
CA PHE A 169 2.19 7.64 1.42
C PHE A 169 3.18 8.02 2.50
N SER A 170 2.71 8.73 3.51
CA SER A 170 3.48 9.14 4.67
C SER A 170 2.75 8.80 5.96
N SER A 171 3.48 8.67 7.06
CA SER A 171 2.91 8.48 8.39
C SER A 171 3.91 8.99 9.42
N PRO A 172 3.45 9.61 10.53
CA PRO A 172 4.32 9.95 11.65
C PRO A 172 4.78 8.71 12.45
N GLU A 173 4.09 7.57 12.30
CA GLU A 173 4.43 6.33 12.99
C GLU A 173 5.63 5.63 12.34
N SER A 174 6.34 4.77 13.09
CA SER A 174 7.43 3.97 12.53
C SER A 174 6.87 2.82 11.69
N VAL A 175 6.48 3.13 10.45
CA VAL A 175 5.88 2.19 9.51
C VAL A 175 6.57 2.26 8.16
N ARG A 176 6.49 1.16 7.41
CA ARG A 176 6.97 1.06 6.04
C ARG A 176 5.82 0.61 5.15
N PHE A 177 5.46 1.43 4.18
CA PHE A 177 4.46 1.06 3.19
C PHE A 177 5.04 0.05 2.19
N VAL A 178 4.46 -1.14 2.15
CA VAL A 178 4.86 -2.26 1.28
C VAL A 178 3.83 -2.38 0.16
N HIS A 179 4.30 -2.45 -1.09
CA HIS A 179 3.42 -2.66 -2.24
C HIS A 179 2.76 -4.03 -2.18
N LEU A 180 1.44 -4.05 -2.31
CA LEU A 180 0.63 -5.26 -2.51
C LEU A 180 0.31 -5.36 -4.00
N PRO A 181 0.41 -6.57 -4.58
CA PRO A 181 0.24 -6.74 -6.01
C PRO A 181 -1.16 -6.27 -6.44
N THR A 182 -1.29 -5.48 -7.49
CA THR A 182 -2.60 -5.00 -7.98
C THR A 182 -3.45 -6.15 -8.54
N THR A 183 -4.74 -5.90 -8.74
CA THR A 183 -5.61 -6.94 -9.35
C THR A 183 -5.16 -7.32 -10.76
N THR A 184 -4.67 -6.35 -11.51
CA THR A 184 -4.10 -6.53 -12.86
C THR A 184 -2.79 -7.32 -12.82
N GLU A 185 -1.91 -7.04 -11.86
CA GLU A 185 -0.66 -7.80 -11.65
C GLU A 185 -0.95 -9.27 -11.30
N VAL A 186 -1.91 -9.53 -10.41
CA VAL A 186 -2.29 -10.90 -10.04
C VAL A 186 -2.86 -11.66 -11.25
N LEU A 187 -3.70 -11.02 -12.07
CA LEU A 187 -4.22 -11.62 -13.30
C LEU A 187 -3.12 -11.89 -14.33
N GLN A 188 -2.17 -10.96 -14.50
CA GLN A 188 -1.06 -11.13 -15.41
C GLN A 188 -0.13 -12.27 -14.97
N GLU A 189 0.12 -12.41 -13.67
CA GLU A 189 0.91 -13.50 -13.12
C GLU A 189 0.18 -14.85 -13.21
N ALA A 190 -1.13 -14.87 -12.99
CA ALA A 190 -1.96 -16.06 -13.23
C ALA A 190 -1.94 -16.48 -14.71
N ALA A 191 -2.01 -15.52 -15.64
CA ALA A 191 -1.91 -15.80 -17.06
C ALA A 191 -0.53 -16.33 -17.48
N ARG A 192 0.55 -15.80 -16.90
CA ARG A 192 1.93 -16.29 -17.13
C ARG A 192 2.17 -17.68 -16.56
N SER A 193 1.63 -17.96 -15.38
CA SER A 193 1.78 -19.25 -14.70
C SER A 193 0.89 -20.35 -15.31
N ALA A 194 -0.16 -19.98 -16.05
CA ALA A 194 -0.98 -20.87 -16.87
C ALA A 194 -0.26 -21.31 -18.16
N SER A 195 0.96 -21.84 -18.06
CA SER A 195 1.53 -22.64 -19.13
C SER A 195 0.87 -24.02 -19.12
N LEU A 196 -0.18 -24.17 -19.93
CA LEU A 196 -0.86 -25.45 -20.16
C LEU A 196 0.02 -26.36 -21.01
N GLY A 197 0.85 -27.18 -20.37
CA GLY A 197 1.48 -28.33 -21.00
C GLY A 197 0.45 -29.44 -21.22
N VAL A 198 0.05 -29.66 -22.47
CA VAL A 198 -0.72 -30.84 -22.88
C VAL A 198 0.21 -31.75 -23.69
N GLY A 199 0.82 -32.73 -23.03
CA GLY A 199 1.67 -33.73 -23.68
C GLY A 199 3.00 -33.15 -24.22
N PRO A 200 3.60 -33.72 -25.29
CA PRO A 200 4.93 -33.33 -25.77
C PRO A 200 4.99 -31.94 -26.44
N PHE A 201 3.92 -31.16 -26.39
CA PHE A 201 3.85 -29.84 -27.00
C PHE A 201 3.89 -28.75 -25.92
N ASN A 202 4.99 -28.01 -25.89
CA ASN A 202 5.11 -26.77 -25.13
C ASN A 202 4.61 -25.62 -26.01
N ILE A 203 3.49 -25.01 -25.65
CA ILE A 203 3.07 -23.76 -26.27
C ILE A 203 3.54 -22.64 -25.34
N SER A 204 4.63 -21.96 -25.71
CA SER A 204 4.99 -20.68 -25.10
C SER A 204 4.23 -19.58 -25.83
N LEU A 205 3.32 -18.88 -25.15
CA LEU A 205 2.83 -17.59 -25.62
C LEU A 205 3.95 -16.57 -25.40
N GLY A 206 4.74 -16.35 -26.45
CA GLY A 206 5.74 -15.27 -26.48
C GLY A 206 5.04 -13.91 -26.42
N GLY A 207 5.60 -13.01 -25.63
CA GLY A 207 5.16 -11.61 -25.53
C GLY A 207 5.46 -10.79 -26.76
#